data_AF-A0A1D1XCW7-F1
#
_entry.id   AF-A0A1D1XCW7-F1
#
_cell.length_a   1.000
_cell.length_b   1.000
_cell.length_c   1.000
_cell.angle_alpha   90.00
_cell.angle_beta   90.00
_cell.angle_gamma   90.00
#
_symmetry.space_group_name_H-M   'P 1'
#
loop_
_entity.id
_entity.type
_entity.pdbx_description
1 polymer ?
#
loop_
_entity_poly.entity_id
_entity_poly.type
_entity_poly.pdbx_seq_one_letter_code
_entity_poly.pdbx_strand_id
1 'polypeptide(L)'
;AEPWPKVSGFAKVDLLTGEVRKFLYGGDRYGSEPCFVPRDCSPNPSAAAREDDGYVITFMHDEETSKSELLIVNATDMWLEASAQLPSRVPYGFHGTFVSDKDLESQA
;
A
#
# COMPACT_ATOMS: atom_id res chain seq x y z
N ALA A 1 -6.64 2.81 23.75
CA ALA A 1 -8.10 2.58 23.75
C ALA A 1 -8.32 1.34 22.91
N GLU A 2 -8.88 0.29 23.50
CA GLU A 2 -9.21 -0.95 22.80
C GLU A 2 -10.73 -0.99 22.57
N PRO A 3 -11.20 -1.57 21.46
CA PRO A 3 -10.39 -2.17 20.40
C PRO A 3 -9.81 -1.13 19.43
N TRP A 4 -8.57 -1.35 18.97
CA TRP A 4 -8.01 -0.58 17.84
C TRP A 4 -8.88 -0.76 16.59
N PRO A 5 -9.23 0.31 15.85
CA PRO A 5 -10.05 0.19 14.64
C PRO A 5 -9.34 -0.68 13.59
N LYS A 6 -10.05 -1.69 13.11
CA LYS A 6 -9.53 -2.68 12.15
C LYS A 6 -9.85 -2.27 10.72
N VAL A 7 -8.85 -2.34 9.84
CA VAL A 7 -8.96 -1.97 8.42
C VAL A 7 -8.90 -3.25 7.57
N SER A 8 -10.01 -3.66 6.97
CA SER A 8 -10.14 -4.93 6.22
C SER A 8 -9.63 -4.87 4.77
N GLY A 9 -9.13 -3.71 4.33
CA GLY A 9 -8.66 -3.48 2.98
C GLY A 9 -8.51 -1.99 2.69
N PHE A 10 -8.19 -1.67 1.43
CA PHE A 10 -8.15 -0.30 0.94
C PHE A 10 -8.94 -0.16 -0.36
N ALA A 11 -9.18 1.07 -0.79
CA ALA A 11 -9.95 1.34 -1.99
C ALA A 11 -9.28 2.39 -2.87
N LYS A 12 -9.37 2.19 -4.18
CA LYS A 12 -9.12 3.20 -5.20
C LYS A 12 -10.43 3.86 -5.56
N VAL A 13 -10.44 5.18 -5.56
CA VAL A 13 -11.63 6.00 -5.84
C VAL A 13 -11.32 6.89 -7.03
N ASP A 14 -12.12 6.77 -8.08
CA ASP A 14 -12.15 7.76 -9.16
C ASP A 14 -12.94 8.97 -8.67
N LEU A 15 -12.27 10.12 -8.55
CA LEU A 15 -12.87 11.34 -8.01
C LEU A 15 -13.80 12.05 -9.01
N LEU A 16 -13.70 11.76 -10.31
CA LEU A 16 -14.55 12.33 -11.35
C LEU A 16 -15.86 11.54 -11.48
N THR A 17 -15.76 10.21 -11.47
CA THR A 17 -16.92 9.32 -11.70
C THR A 17 -17.54 8.78 -10.41
N GLY A 18 -16.78 8.76 -9.31
CA GLY A 18 -17.17 8.10 -8.06
C GLY A 18 -17.04 6.58 -8.09
N GLU A 19 -16.45 5.99 -9.13
CA GLU A 19 -16.18 4.55 -9.18
C GLU A 19 -15.22 4.16 -8.05
N VAL A 20 -15.54 3.07 -7.33
CA VAL A 20 -14.73 2.55 -6.23
C VAL A 20 -14.33 1.11 -6.52
N ARG A 21 -13.02 0.85 -6.51
CA ARG A 21 -12.44 -0.50 -6.55
C ARG A 21 -11.80 -0.82 -5.22
N LYS A 22 -12.16 -1.95 -4.62
CA LYS A 22 -11.68 -2.35 -3.29
C LYS A 22 -10.69 -3.51 -3.41
N PHE A 23 -9.60 -3.41 -2.67
CA PHE A 23 -8.70 -4.52 -2.39
C PHE A 23 -8.97 -4.98 -0.95
N LEU A 24 -9.54 -6.17 -0.78
CA LEU A 24 -9.89 -6.73 0.51
C LEU A 24 -8.87 -7.81 0.90
N TYR A 25 -8.38 -7.78 2.14
CA TYR A 25 -7.39 -8.77 2.60
C TYR A 25 -8.00 -10.17 2.81
N GLY A 26 -9.30 -10.23 3.11
CA GLY A 26 -10.05 -11.46 3.38
C GLY A 26 -9.75 -12.07 4.75
N GLY A 27 -10.69 -12.84 5.31
CA GLY A 27 -10.54 -13.47 6.63
C GLY A 27 -10.29 -12.46 7.76
N ASP A 28 -9.60 -12.90 8.82
CA ASP A 28 -9.16 -12.07 9.95
C ASP A 28 -7.80 -11.40 9.66
N ARG A 29 -7.73 -10.74 8.51
CA ARG A 29 -6.56 -9.99 8.05
C ARG A 29 -6.85 -8.51 8.00
N TYR A 30 -5.97 -7.74 8.62
CA TYR A 30 -6.16 -6.30 8.78
C TYR A 30 -4.86 -5.55 8.48
N GLY A 31 -4.98 -4.41 7.84
CA GLY A 31 -3.82 -3.64 7.36
C GLY A 31 -3.68 -2.27 7.99
N SER A 32 -2.67 -1.54 7.51
CA SER A 32 -2.39 -0.14 7.86
C SER A 32 -2.68 0.80 6.70
N GLU A 33 -2.18 2.04 6.78
CA GLU A 33 -2.24 3.00 5.68
C GLU A 33 -1.67 2.41 4.36
N PRO A 34 -2.38 2.54 3.23
CA PRO A 34 -1.83 2.25 1.91
C PRO A 34 -0.93 3.40 1.43
N CYS A 35 0.28 3.10 0.98
CA CYS A 35 1.22 4.06 0.40
C CYS A 35 1.29 3.86 -1.12
N PHE A 36 0.92 4.88 -1.90
CA PHE A 36 1.08 4.84 -3.35
C PHE A 36 2.53 5.21 -3.73
N VAL A 37 3.11 4.43 -4.64
CA VAL A 37 4.45 4.62 -5.20
C VAL A 37 4.33 4.68 -6.73
N PRO A 38 4.60 5.82 -7.38
CA PRO A 38 4.52 5.92 -8.83
C PRO A 38 5.58 5.03 -9.48
N ARG A 39 5.30 4.54 -10.71
CA ARG A 39 6.25 3.71 -11.46
C ARG A 39 7.53 4.49 -11.80
N ASP A 40 7.36 5.75 -12.17
CA ASP A 40 8.46 6.68 -12.39
C ASP A 40 8.59 7.62 -11.19
N CYS A 41 9.59 7.36 -10.34
CA CYS A 41 9.93 8.21 -9.19
C CYS A 41 10.83 9.41 -9.57
N SER A 42 11.02 9.70 -10.86
CA SER A 42 11.75 10.88 -11.32
C SER A 42 11.07 12.18 -10.86
N PRO A 43 11.84 13.22 -10.50
CA PRO A 43 11.28 14.55 -10.22
C PRO A 43 10.59 15.18 -11.43
N ASN A 44 10.91 14.72 -12.64
CA ASN A 44 10.22 15.07 -13.88
C ASN A 44 9.65 13.78 -14.50
N PRO A 45 8.50 13.29 -14.01
CA PRO A 45 7.85 12.13 -14.61
C PRO A 45 7.40 12.49 -16.02
N SER A 46 7.48 11.53 -16.96
CA SER A 46 7.02 11.78 -18.32
C SER A 46 5.53 12.16 -18.32
N ALA A 47 5.16 13.24 -19.02
CA ALA A 47 3.77 13.71 -19.10
C ALA A 47 2.80 12.71 -19.76
N ALA A 48 3.31 11.56 -20.25
CA ALA A 48 2.54 10.51 -20.89
C ALA A 48 2.12 9.38 -19.93
N ALA A 49 2.65 9.34 -18.70
CA ALA A 49 2.26 8.32 -17.72
C ALA A 49 0.87 8.62 -17.15
N ARG A 50 0.05 7.59 -16.97
CA ARG A 50 -1.25 7.72 -16.28
C ARG A 50 -1.00 8.06 -14.82
N GLU A 51 -1.89 8.86 -14.21
CA GLU A 51 -1.80 9.24 -12.79
C GLU A 51 -1.74 8.02 -11.85
N ASP A 52 -2.39 6.93 -12.23
CA ASP A 52 -2.46 5.67 -11.48
C ASP A 52 -1.41 4.63 -11.89
N ASP A 53 -0.41 5.00 -12.69
CA ASP A 53 0.69 4.11 -13.08
C ASP A 53 1.70 3.98 -11.95
N GLY A 54 1.55 2.92 -11.16
CA GLY A 54 2.38 2.64 -10.02
C GLY A 54 1.86 1.49 -9.18
N TYR A 55 2.24 1.52 -7.92
CA TYR A 55 1.99 0.45 -6.96
C TYR A 55 1.39 1.02 -5.68
N VAL A 56 0.53 0.25 -5.03
CA VAL A 56 0.13 0.47 -3.64
C VAL A 56 0.86 -0.55 -2.77
N ILE A 57 1.58 -0.04 -1.79
CA ILE A 57 2.31 -0.83 -0.80
C ILE A 57 1.60 -0.69 0.54
N THR A 58 1.35 -1.80 1.23
CA THR A 58 0.71 -1.78 2.55
C THR A 58 1.12 -2.98 3.40
N PHE A 59 1.14 -2.81 4.72
CA PHE A 59 1.29 -3.93 5.63
C PHE A 59 -0.05 -4.59 5.90
N MET A 60 -0.07 -5.91 5.94
CA MET A 60 -1.20 -6.74 6.36
C MET A 60 -0.75 -7.61 7.54
N HIS A 61 -1.62 -7.74 8.54
CA HIS A 61 -1.46 -8.62 9.68
C HIS A 61 -2.58 -9.67 9.67
N ASP A 62 -2.19 -10.93 9.69
CA ASP A 62 -3.07 -12.08 9.82
C ASP A 62 -3.19 -12.44 11.31
N GLU A 63 -4.37 -12.20 11.90
CA GLU A 63 -4.58 -12.40 13.34
C GLU A 63 -4.64 -13.89 13.73
N GLU A 64 -4.98 -14.79 12.79
CA GLU A 64 -5.00 -16.23 13.05
C GLU A 64 -3.59 -16.79 13.23
N THR A 65 -2.66 -16.39 12.36
CA THR A 65 -1.27 -16.87 12.36
C THR A 65 -0.31 -15.95 13.10
N SER A 66 -0.78 -14.76 13.50
CA SER A 66 0.03 -13.66 14.05
C SER A 66 1.19 -13.21 13.15
N LYS A 67 1.11 -13.48 11.83
CA LYS A 67 2.14 -13.09 10.85
C LYS A 67 1.82 -11.75 10.20
N SER A 68 2.83 -11.15 9.60
CA SER A 68 2.69 -9.90 8.84
C SER A 68 3.34 -10.03 7.47
N GLU A 69 2.70 -9.40 6.48
CA GLU A 69 3.18 -9.33 5.11
C GLU A 69 3.22 -7.88 4.64
N LEU A 70 4.18 -7.55 3.78
CA LEU A 70 4.13 -6.37 2.94
C LEU A 70 3.51 -6.78 1.60
N LEU A 71 2.38 -6.18 1.24
CA LEU A 71 1.69 -6.43 -0.02
C LEU A 71 2.08 -5.36 -1.05
N ILE A 72 2.28 -5.78 -2.30
CA ILE A 72 2.53 -4.91 -3.45
C ILE A 72 1.39 -5.16 -4.46
N VAL A 73 0.54 -4.16 -4.62
CA VAL A 73 -0.66 -4.21 -5.46
C VAL A 73 -0.47 -3.23 -6.63
N ASN A 74 -0.79 -3.66 -7.84
CA ASN A 74 -0.77 -2.78 -9.00
C ASN A 74 -1.87 -1.71 -8.86
N ALA A 75 -1.50 -0.44 -8.87
CA ALA A 75 -2.44 0.65 -8.61
C ALA A 75 -3.42 0.89 -9.77
N THR A 76 -3.10 0.45 -10.98
CA THR A 76 -3.96 0.62 -12.16
C THR A 76 -5.16 -0.34 -12.12
N ASP A 77 -4.89 -1.63 -11.93
CA ASP A 77 -5.92 -2.69 -12.02
C ASP A 77 -6.35 -3.27 -10.66
N MET A 78 -5.68 -2.88 -9.57
CA MET A 78 -5.94 -3.32 -8.19
C MET A 78 -5.69 -4.81 -7.93
N TRP A 79 -4.81 -5.46 -8.71
CA TRP A 79 -4.39 -6.84 -8.48
C TRP A 79 -3.11 -6.95 -7.65
N LEU A 80 -3.04 -7.97 -6.78
CA LEU A 80 -1.84 -8.29 -6.03
C LEU A 80 -0.74 -8.81 -6.99
N GLU A 81 0.42 -8.16 -7.00
CA GLU A 81 1.57 -8.61 -7.81
C GLU A 81 2.61 -9.37 -6.99
N ALA A 82 2.82 -8.98 -5.74
CA ALA A 82 3.78 -9.64 -4.85
C ALA A 82 3.40 -9.49 -3.38
N SER A 83 3.87 -10.43 -2.56
CA SER A 83 3.90 -10.28 -1.11
C SER A 83 5.26 -10.69 -0.52
N ALA A 84 5.69 -9.97 0.51
CA ALA A 84 6.90 -10.26 1.26
C ALA A 84 6.53 -10.59 2.71
N GLN A 85 6.85 -11.82 3.13
CA GLN A 85 6.67 -12.27 4.51
C GLN A 85 7.69 -11.59 5.42
N LEU A 86 7.24 -11.05 6.55
CA LEU A 86 8.11 -10.37 7.51
C LEU A 86 8.54 -11.32 8.62
N PRO A 87 9.79 -11.19 9.14
CA PRO A 87 10.31 -12.07 10.17
C PRO A 87 9.64 -11.86 11.54
N SER A 88 8.89 -10.76 11.70
CA SER A 88 8.18 -10.40 12.93
C SER A 88 6.88 -9.68 12.60
N ARG A 89 6.00 -9.62 13.59
CA ARG A 89 4.73 -8.89 13.50
C ARG A 89 4.99 -7.39 13.37
N VAL A 90 4.37 -6.77 12.38
CA VAL A 90 4.24 -5.31 12.27
C VAL A 90 2.95 -4.90 12.99
N PRO A 91 3.01 -4.09 14.06
CA PRO A 91 1.82 -3.61 14.76
C PRO A 91 1.06 -2.58 13.93
N TYR A 92 -0.21 -2.38 14.24
CA TYR A 92 -0.99 -1.29 13.65
C TYR A 92 -0.35 0.07 13.95
N GLY A 93 -0.18 0.88 12.91
CA GLY A 93 0.51 2.17 12.96
C GLY A 93 -0.33 3.31 12.40
N PHE A 94 0.33 4.44 12.22
CA PHE A 94 -0.23 5.64 11.59
C PHE A 94 0.33 5.80 10.18
N HIS A 95 0.99 6.93 9.91
CA HIS A 95 1.46 7.28 8.59
C HIS A 95 2.76 6.55 8.21
N GLY A 96 2.85 6.20 6.93
CA GLY A 96 4.06 5.70 6.27
C GLY A 96 4.53 6.67 5.19
N THR A 97 5.76 6.46 4.74
CA THR A 97 6.31 7.16 3.57
C THR A 97 7.17 6.21 2.77
N PHE A 98 7.28 6.46 1.47
CA PHE A 98 8.24 5.81 0.59
C PHE A 98 9.32 6.83 0.24
N VAL A 99 10.58 6.41 0.30
CA VAL A 99 11.74 7.24 -0.08
C VAL A 99 12.40 6.53 -1.24
N SER A 100 12.51 7.21 -2.39
CA SER A 100 13.16 6.62 -3.56
C SER A 100 14.67 6.48 -3.34
N ASP A 101 15.31 5.62 -4.13
CA ASP A 101 16.76 5.51 -4.16
C ASP A 101 17.44 6.86 -4.47
N LYS A 102 16.89 7.63 -5.43
CA LYS A 102 17.36 8.97 -5.76
C LYS A 102 17.19 9.97 -4.61
N ASP A 103 16.06 9.91 -3.89
CA ASP A 103 15.86 10.76 -2.72
C ASP A 103 16.87 10.40 -1.61
N LEU A 104 17.15 9.09 -1.43
CA LEU A 104 18.15 8.61 -0.49
C LEU A 104 19.58 9.05 -0.86
N GLU A 105 19.92 9.17 -2.13
CA GLU A 105 21.23 9.71 -2.57
C GLU A 105 21.47 11.15 -2.10
N SER A 106 20.39 11.92 -1.85
CA SER A 106 20.49 13.28 -1.31
C SER A 106 20.63 13.32 0.22
N GLN A 107 20.56 12.18 0.89
CA GLN A 107 20.76 12.07 2.33
C GLN A 107 22.24 12.32 2.67
N ALA A 108 22.47 13.30 3.56
CA ALA A 108 23.80 13.73 3.99
C ALA A 108 24.60 12.67 4.77
#